data_AF-A0A6B0CHD3-F1
#
_entry.id   AF-A0A6B0CHD3-F1
#
_cell.length_a   1.000
_cell.length_b   1.000
_cell.length_c   1.000
_cell.angle_alpha   90.00
_cell.angle_beta   90.00
_cell.angle_gamma   90.00
#
_symmetry.space_group_name_H-M   'P 1'
#
loop_
_entity.id
_entity.type
_entity.pdbx_description
1 polymer ?
#
loop_
_entity_poly.entity_id
_entity_poly.type
_entity_poly.pdbx_seq_one_letter_code
_entity_poly.pdbx_strand_id
1 'polypeptide(L)'
;RYSEVQDNLQYLEDHVTVINDKQEKLQNHLIQLREDEAEAEDNLLRVQSKKEEVYRRLLASNLTSVPERFIIMKNEIDHEVRDVNEQFSERPIHVKQLKDKVSKIVIQMNTFEDEANDVLVNAVYAEKLIQYGNRYRKDYSNVDKSLNEAERLFKNNRYKRAIEIAEQALESVEPGVTKHIEEEVIKQ
;
A
#
# COMPACT_ATOMS: atom_id res chain seq x y z
N ARG A 1 70.16 8.55 17.06
CA ARG A 1 70.37 7.61 15.93
C ARG A 1 69.59 6.31 16.09
N TYR A 2 69.87 5.42 17.05
CA TYR A 2 69.01 4.22 17.23
C TYR A 2 67.63 4.54 17.82
N SER A 3 67.51 5.45 18.80
CA SER A 3 66.20 5.81 19.35
C SER A 3 65.34 6.58 18.34
N GLU A 4 65.90 7.53 17.58
CA GLU A 4 65.15 8.24 16.52
C GLU A 4 64.60 7.29 15.44
N VAL A 5 65.32 6.24 15.09
CA VAL A 5 64.82 5.23 14.13
C VAL A 5 63.69 4.42 14.76
N GLN A 6 63.81 4.06 16.04
CA GLN A 6 62.76 3.36 16.79
C GLN A 6 61.50 4.21 16.95
N ASP A 7 61.64 5.48 17.27
CA ASP A 7 60.52 6.43 17.42
C ASP A 7 59.80 6.63 16.08
N ASN A 8 60.55 6.75 14.97
CA ASN A 8 59.98 6.82 13.64
C ASN A 8 59.27 5.52 13.23
N LEU A 9 59.82 4.36 13.61
CA LEU A 9 59.20 3.06 13.33
C LEU A 9 57.87 2.94 14.07
N GLN A 10 57.83 3.33 15.35
CA GLN A 10 56.62 3.34 16.17
C GLN A 10 55.56 4.29 15.58
N TYR A 11 55.96 5.49 15.17
CA TYR A 11 55.06 6.45 14.52
C TYR A 11 54.44 5.88 13.23
N LEU A 12 55.25 5.19 12.41
CA LEU A 12 54.76 4.54 11.18
C LEU A 12 53.80 3.39 11.50
N GLU A 13 54.10 2.59 12.52
CA GLU A 13 53.23 1.48 12.97
C GLU A 13 51.87 2.01 13.46
N ASP A 14 51.87 3.10 14.24
CA ASP A 14 50.65 3.78 14.68
C ASP A 14 49.86 4.37 13.49
N HIS A 15 50.55 4.86 12.45
CA HIS A 15 49.88 5.36 11.25
C HIS A 15 49.29 4.23 10.40
N VAL A 16 50.00 3.10 10.28
CA VAL A 16 49.52 1.92 9.56
C VAL A 16 48.27 1.34 10.24
N THR A 17 48.25 1.28 11.57
CA THR A 17 47.06 0.81 12.32
C THR A 17 45.85 1.73 12.09
N VAL A 18 46.02 3.05 12.16
CA VAL A 18 44.95 4.01 11.86
C VAL A 18 44.46 3.91 10.41
N ILE A 19 45.35 3.65 9.44
CA ILE A 19 44.97 3.45 8.04
C ILE A 19 44.16 2.16 7.88
N ASN A 20 44.59 1.06 8.50
CA ASN A 20 43.87 -0.22 8.47
C ASN A 20 42.46 -0.09 9.06
N ASP A 21 42.31 0.58 10.21
CA ASP A 21 41.00 0.83 10.82
C ASP A 21 40.07 1.63 9.91
N LYS A 22 40.61 2.65 9.22
CA LYS A 22 39.84 3.45 8.26
C LYS A 22 39.45 2.63 7.03
N GLN A 23 40.35 1.77 6.55
CA GLN A 23 40.11 0.90 5.42
C GLN A 23 39.02 -0.13 5.74
N GLU A 24 39.05 -0.72 6.94
CA GLU A 24 38.00 -1.63 7.41
C GLU A 24 36.64 -0.93 7.49
N LYS A 25 36.59 0.27 8.07
CA LYS A 25 35.36 1.08 8.13
C LYS A 25 34.81 1.40 6.74
N LEU A 26 35.68 1.76 5.80
CA LEU A 26 35.29 2.05 4.43
C LEU A 26 34.75 0.78 3.74
N GLN A 27 35.41 -0.36 3.91
CA GLN A 27 34.97 -1.63 3.34
C GLN A 27 33.59 -2.01 3.88
N ASN A 28 33.38 -1.92 5.19
CA ASN A 28 32.08 -2.20 5.80
C ASN A 28 31.00 -1.24 5.29
N HIS A 29 31.33 0.03 5.10
CA HIS A 29 30.39 1.00 4.55
C HIS A 29 30.00 0.68 3.09
N LEU A 30 30.96 0.27 2.25
CA LEU A 30 30.69 -0.12 0.87
C LEU A 30 29.81 -1.38 0.78
N ILE A 31 30.02 -2.35 1.68
CA ILE A 31 29.17 -3.55 1.77
C ILE A 31 27.74 -3.14 2.12
N GLN A 32 27.56 -2.29 3.14
CA GLN A 32 26.24 -1.79 3.54
C GLN A 32 25.53 -1.05 2.40
N LEU A 33 26.23 -0.20 1.66
CA LEU A 33 25.63 0.51 0.52
C LEU A 33 25.13 -0.44 -0.56
N ARG A 34 25.84 -1.55 -0.79
CA ARG A 34 25.43 -2.56 -1.78
C ARG A 34 24.22 -3.37 -1.29
N GLU A 35 24.15 -3.66 -0.01
CA GLU A 35 22.98 -4.30 0.60
C GLU A 35 21.75 -3.40 0.55
N ASP A 36 21.91 -2.11 0.90
CA ASP A 36 20.84 -1.11 0.82
C ASP A 36 20.32 -0.93 -0.63
N GLU A 37 21.22 -0.92 -1.64
CA GLU A 37 20.84 -0.86 -3.05
C GLU A 37 20.02 -2.08 -3.47
N ALA A 38 20.45 -3.30 -3.08
CA ALA A 38 19.73 -4.52 -3.39
C ALA A 38 18.35 -4.61 -2.70
N GLU A 39 18.26 -4.16 -1.44
CA GLU A 39 16.98 -4.08 -0.71
C GLU A 39 16.01 -3.10 -1.38
N ALA A 40 16.52 -1.96 -1.87
CA ALA A 40 15.73 -0.98 -2.58
C ALA A 40 15.17 -1.53 -3.90
N GLU A 41 15.97 -2.31 -4.64
CA GLU A 41 15.56 -2.96 -5.89
C GLU A 41 14.46 -4.01 -5.66
N ASP A 42 14.63 -4.89 -4.66
CA ASP A 42 13.64 -5.90 -4.30
C ASP A 42 12.29 -5.28 -3.90
N ASN A 43 12.33 -4.21 -3.10
CA ASN A 43 11.13 -3.50 -2.70
C ASN A 43 10.36 -2.90 -3.89
N LEU A 44 11.05 -2.38 -4.91
CA LEU A 44 10.38 -1.87 -6.12
C LEU A 44 9.72 -2.97 -6.92
N LEU A 45 10.38 -4.12 -7.10
CA LEU A 45 9.79 -5.27 -7.78
C LEU A 45 8.53 -5.75 -7.07
N ARG A 46 8.57 -5.77 -5.73
CA ARG A 46 7.41 -6.08 -4.90
C ARG A 46 6.29 -5.07 -5.07
N VAL A 47 6.60 -3.77 -5.09
CA VAL A 47 5.60 -2.72 -5.34
C VAL A 47 4.94 -2.90 -6.71
N GLN A 48 5.72 -3.10 -7.77
CA GLN A 48 5.18 -3.30 -9.13
C GLN A 48 4.21 -4.48 -9.19
N SER A 49 4.61 -5.61 -8.59
CA SER A 49 3.81 -6.83 -8.57
C SER A 49 2.51 -6.63 -7.79
N LYS A 50 2.60 -6.06 -6.59
CA LYS A 50 1.46 -5.85 -5.69
C LYS A 50 0.47 -4.82 -6.25
N LYS A 51 0.96 -3.75 -6.87
CA LYS A 51 0.15 -2.73 -7.55
C LYS A 51 -0.74 -3.36 -8.64
N GLU A 52 -0.17 -4.20 -9.50
CA GLU A 52 -0.96 -4.90 -10.53
C GLU A 52 -1.93 -5.93 -9.94
N GLU A 53 -1.56 -6.60 -8.85
CA GLU A 53 -2.46 -7.51 -8.14
C GLU A 53 -3.68 -6.79 -7.55
N VAL A 54 -3.48 -5.71 -6.81
CA VAL A 54 -4.56 -4.88 -6.25
C VAL A 54 -5.46 -4.35 -7.38
N TYR A 55 -4.87 -3.87 -8.47
CA TYR A 55 -5.64 -3.37 -9.60
C TYR A 55 -6.47 -4.46 -10.29
N ARG A 56 -5.92 -5.68 -10.44
CA ARG A 56 -6.69 -6.84 -10.92
C ARG A 56 -7.84 -7.21 -9.98
N ARG A 57 -7.64 -7.14 -8.66
CA ARG A 57 -8.72 -7.36 -7.68
C ARG A 57 -9.86 -6.35 -7.85
N LEU A 58 -9.52 -5.07 -8.04
CA LEU A 58 -10.51 -4.03 -8.35
C LEU A 58 -11.27 -4.31 -9.65
N LEU A 59 -10.60 -4.76 -10.71
CA LEU A 59 -11.25 -5.10 -11.99
C LEU A 59 -12.10 -6.37 -11.94
N ALA A 60 -11.68 -7.38 -11.16
CA ALA A 60 -12.36 -8.67 -11.07
C ALA A 60 -13.59 -8.63 -10.15
N SER A 61 -13.70 -7.61 -9.29
CA SER A 61 -14.84 -7.44 -8.41
C SER A 61 -16.09 -6.98 -9.17
N ASN A 62 -17.28 -7.28 -8.62
CA ASN A 62 -18.58 -6.88 -9.17
C ASN A 62 -18.85 -5.37 -9.06
N LEU A 63 -17.82 -4.54 -9.06
CA LEU A 63 -17.97 -3.09 -9.06
C LEU A 63 -18.59 -2.65 -10.39
N THR A 64 -19.52 -1.70 -10.32
CA THR A 64 -20.16 -1.13 -11.51
C THR A 64 -19.12 -0.47 -12.43
N SER A 65 -18.09 0.14 -11.82
CA SER A 65 -16.90 0.66 -12.49
C SER A 65 -15.78 0.86 -11.47
N VAL A 66 -14.52 0.77 -11.92
CA VAL A 66 -13.38 1.14 -11.08
C VAL A 66 -13.36 2.68 -10.95
N PRO A 67 -13.37 3.23 -9.72
CA PRO A 67 -13.28 4.68 -9.52
C PRO A 67 -12.00 5.26 -10.13
N GLU A 68 -12.12 6.40 -10.83
CA GLU A 68 -11.01 7.08 -11.51
C GLU A 68 -9.81 7.35 -10.58
N ARG A 69 -10.07 7.63 -9.31
CA ARG A 69 -9.00 7.84 -8.30
C ARG A 69 -7.98 6.69 -8.24
N PHE A 70 -8.41 5.44 -8.42
CA PHE A 70 -7.52 4.28 -8.37
C PHE A 70 -6.65 4.16 -9.62
N ILE A 71 -7.17 4.63 -10.76
CA ILE A 71 -6.38 4.73 -11.99
C ILE A 71 -5.30 5.80 -11.82
N ILE A 72 -5.65 6.94 -11.22
CA ILE A 72 -4.69 8.03 -10.92
C ILE A 72 -3.61 7.53 -9.96
N MET A 73 -3.99 6.96 -8.80
CA MET A 73 -3.03 6.42 -7.83
C MET A 73 -2.10 5.36 -8.43
N LYS A 74 -2.63 4.45 -9.25
CA LYS A 74 -1.82 3.46 -9.97
C LYS A 74 -0.79 4.14 -10.89
N ASN A 75 -1.22 5.15 -11.64
CA ASN A 75 -0.35 5.88 -12.56
C ASN A 75 0.72 6.70 -11.84
N GLU A 76 0.41 7.28 -10.67
CA GLU A 76 1.37 7.97 -9.82
C GLU A 76 2.45 7.00 -9.32
N ILE A 77 2.07 5.83 -8.80
CA ILE A 77 3.03 4.79 -8.41
C ILE A 77 3.88 4.36 -9.61
N ASP A 78 3.26 4.20 -10.79
CA ASP A 78 3.97 3.85 -12.03
C ASP A 78 4.99 4.92 -12.45
N HIS A 79 4.69 6.20 -12.26
CA HIS A 79 5.60 7.29 -12.53
C HIS A 79 6.78 7.27 -11.56
N GLU A 80 6.52 7.23 -10.25
CA GLU A 80 7.56 7.24 -9.23
C GLU A 80 8.51 6.03 -9.34
N VAL A 81 7.96 4.85 -9.67
CA VAL A 81 8.77 3.64 -9.90
C VAL A 81 9.70 3.81 -11.11
N ARG A 82 9.24 4.45 -12.20
CA ARG A 82 10.11 4.73 -13.36
C ARG A 82 11.20 5.73 -12.99
N ASP A 83 10.85 6.81 -12.30
CA ASP A 83 11.80 7.83 -11.86
C ASP A 83 12.91 7.22 -10.99
N VAL A 84 12.57 6.28 -10.10
CA VAL A 84 13.56 5.60 -9.27
C VAL A 84 14.42 4.63 -10.09
N ASN A 85 13.85 3.89 -11.05
CA ASN A 85 14.61 3.01 -11.95
C ASN A 85 15.64 3.79 -12.79
N GLU A 86 15.33 5.02 -13.18
CA GLU A 86 16.29 5.90 -13.86
C GLU A 86 17.47 6.23 -12.94
N GLN A 87 17.23 6.48 -11.64
CA GLN A 87 18.29 6.73 -10.65
C GLN A 87 19.19 5.52 -10.40
N PHE A 88 18.68 4.29 -10.53
CA PHE A 88 19.51 3.08 -10.47
C PHE A 88 20.49 2.98 -11.65
N SER A 89 20.18 3.62 -12.78
CA SER A 89 21.01 3.61 -13.98
C SER A 89 22.13 4.65 -13.94
N GLU A 90 22.00 5.68 -13.10
CA GLU A 90 22.99 6.74 -12.93
C GLU A 90 24.21 6.25 -12.12
N ARG A 91 25.40 6.74 -12.47
CA ARG A 91 26.63 6.49 -11.69
C ARG A 91 27.33 7.83 -11.45
N PRO A 92 27.68 8.19 -10.19
CA PRO A 92 27.49 7.45 -8.94
C PRO A 92 26.05 7.52 -8.38
N ILE A 93 25.61 6.47 -7.67
CA ILE A 93 24.28 6.42 -7.03
C ILE A 93 24.32 7.04 -5.62
N HIS A 94 23.34 7.87 -5.30
CA HIS A 94 23.10 8.37 -3.94
C HIS A 94 22.14 7.44 -3.17
N VAL A 95 22.66 6.32 -2.64
CA VAL A 95 21.87 5.24 -2.00
C VAL A 95 20.93 5.73 -0.90
N LYS A 96 21.34 6.73 -0.11
CA LYS A 96 20.47 7.30 0.94
C LYS A 96 19.20 7.95 0.37
N GLN A 97 19.35 8.77 -0.68
CA GLN A 97 18.22 9.44 -1.32
C GLN A 97 17.32 8.42 -2.03
N LEU A 98 17.93 7.40 -2.64
CA LEU A 98 17.24 6.29 -3.27
C LEU A 98 16.36 5.53 -2.27
N LYS A 99 16.93 5.15 -1.11
CA LYS A 99 16.21 4.46 -0.03
C LYS A 99 15.03 5.27 0.49
N ASP A 100 15.21 6.58 0.67
CA ASP A 100 14.13 7.48 1.10
C ASP A 100 13.00 7.55 0.05
N LYS A 101 13.33 7.57 -1.24
CA LYS A 101 12.33 7.53 -2.33
C LYS A 101 11.60 6.20 -2.39
N VAL A 102 12.30 5.07 -2.36
CA VAL A 102 11.68 3.74 -2.35
C VAL A 102 10.75 3.58 -1.15
N SER A 103 11.15 4.07 0.03
CA SER A 103 10.30 4.05 1.22
C SER A 103 8.99 4.82 1.03
N LYS A 104 9.02 5.98 0.36
CA LYS A 104 7.81 6.75 0.02
C LYS A 104 6.90 5.98 -0.94
N ILE A 105 7.47 5.36 -1.96
CA ILE A 105 6.72 4.54 -2.93
C ILE A 105 6.04 3.36 -2.23
N VAL A 106 6.74 2.68 -1.32
CA VAL A 106 6.17 1.60 -0.52
C VAL A 106 4.99 2.09 0.32
N ILE A 107 5.10 3.28 0.94
CA ILE A 107 3.99 3.88 1.70
C ILE A 107 2.80 4.17 0.78
N GLN A 108 3.03 4.80 -0.38
CA GLN A 108 1.97 5.07 -1.36
C GLN A 108 1.27 3.80 -1.84
N MET A 109 2.04 2.73 -2.09
CA MET A 109 1.50 1.43 -2.46
C MET A 109 0.63 0.82 -1.36
N ASN A 110 1.06 0.90 -0.09
CA ASN A 110 0.26 0.43 1.04
C ASN A 110 -1.06 1.22 1.15
N THR A 111 -1.01 2.56 1.01
CA THR A 111 -2.22 3.38 1.01
C THR A 111 -3.18 3.00 -0.13
N PHE A 112 -2.64 2.77 -1.33
CA PHE A 112 -3.44 2.32 -2.48
C PHE A 112 -4.13 0.98 -2.22
N GLU A 113 -3.41 0.03 -1.61
CA GLU A 113 -3.97 -1.25 -1.22
C GLU A 113 -5.06 -1.13 -0.14
N ASP A 114 -4.80 -0.35 0.91
CA ASP A 114 -5.76 -0.16 2.01
C ASP A 114 -7.06 0.49 1.51
N GLU A 115 -6.95 1.53 0.68
CA GLU A 115 -8.13 2.18 0.09
C GLU A 115 -8.88 1.26 -0.88
N ALA A 116 -8.15 0.45 -1.65
CA ALA A 116 -8.77 -0.52 -2.56
C ALA A 116 -9.52 -1.59 -1.78
N ASN A 117 -8.92 -2.14 -0.72
CA ASN A 117 -9.55 -3.11 0.16
C ASN A 117 -10.78 -2.53 0.87
N ASP A 118 -10.72 -1.30 1.40
CA ASP A 118 -11.88 -0.62 2.00
C ASP A 118 -13.04 -0.53 1.01
N VAL A 119 -12.78 -0.15 -0.25
CA VAL A 119 -13.84 -0.09 -1.27
C VAL A 119 -14.42 -1.46 -1.58
N LEU A 120 -13.58 -2.48 -1.72
CA LEU A 120 -14.02 -3.84 -2.03
C LEU A 120 -14.90 -4.39 -0.91
N VAL A 121 -14.48 -4.25 0.34
CA VAL A 121 -15.24 -4.69 1.52
C VAL A 121 -16.57 -3.94 1.61
N ASN A 122 -16.55 -2.61 1.47
CA ASN A 122 -17.78 -1.81 1.49
C ASN A 122 -18.73 -2.16 0.34
N ALA A 123 -18.21 -2.48 -0.85
CA ALA A 123 -19.03 -2.89 -1.97
C ALA A 123 -19.71 -4.24 -1.69
N VAL A 124 -18.97 -5.25 -1.23
CA VAL A 124 -19.54 -6.56 -0.88
C VAL A 124 -20.58 -6.41 0.24
N TYR A 125 -20.28 -5.62 1.27
CA TYR A 125 -21.21 -5.39 2.37
C TYR A 125 -22.50 -4.70 1.92
N ALA A 126 -22.38 -3.62 1.14
CA ALA A 126 -23.54 -2.92 0.58
C ALA A 126 -24.40 -3.86 -0.28
N GLU A 127 -23.76 -4.69 -1.11
CA GLU A 127 -24.46 -5.66 -1.95
C GLU A 127 -25.24 -6.67 -1.10
N LYS A 128 -24.63 -7.22 -0.05
CA LYS A 128 -25.28 -8.17 0.86
C LYS A 128 -26.47 -7.56 1.60
N LEU A 129 -26.34 -6.33 2.08
CA LEU A 129 -27.45 -5.60 2.72
C LEU A 129 -28.62 -5.41 1.75
N ILE A 130 -28.35 -4.97 0.52
CA ILE A 130 -29.39 -4.78 -0.50
C ILE A 130 -30.04 -6.12 -0.85
N GLN A 131 -29.26 -7.17 -1.06
CA GLN A 131 -29.76 -8.53 -1.34
C GLN A 131 -30.65 -9.06 -0.19
N TYR A 132 -30.25 -8.84 1.07
CA TYR A 132 -31.05 -9.22 2.23
C TYR A 132 -32.36 -8.41 2.28
N GLY A 133 -32.26 -7.09 2.12
CA GLY A 133 -33.40 -6.18 2.14
C GLY A 133 -34.43 -6.42 1.04
N ASN A 134 -34.02 -6.98 -0.09
CA ASN A 134 -34.93 -7.33 -1.18
C ASN A 134 -36.07 -8.27 -0.75
N ARG A 135 -35.89 -9.03 0.34
CA ARG A 135 -36.94 -9.89 0.92
C ARG A 135 -38.12 -9.09 1.47
N TYR A 136 -37.88 -7.89 2.00
CA TYR A 136 -38.86 -7.07 2.70
C TYR A 136 -39.55 -6.02 1.80
N ARG A 137 -39.14 -5.88 0.53
CA ARG A 137 -39.68 -4.86 -0.39
C ARG A 137 -41.19 -4.93 -0.58
N LYS A 138 -41.75 -6.14 -0.62
CA LYS A 138 -43.18 -6.35 -0.86
C LYS A 138 -44.02 -5.99 0.37
N ASP A 139 -43.47 -6.21 1.55
CA ASP A 139 -44.17 -6.08 2.81
C ASP A 139 -44.06 -4.66 3.39
N TYR A 140 -42.97 -3.94 3.05
CA TYR A 140 -42.64 -2.64 3.62
C TYR A 140 -42.29 -1.60 2.54
N SER A 141 -43.23 -0.71 2.21
CA SER A 141 -43.05 0.33 1.19
C SER A 141 -41.95 1.36 1.55
N ASN A 142 -41.75 1.64 2.84
CA ASN A 142 -40.64 2.47 3.31
C ASN A 142 -39.28 1.84 3.00
N VAL A 143 -39.14 0.52 3.22
CA VAL A 143 -37.91 -0.23 2.93
C VAL A 143 -37.63 -0.26 1.44
N ASP A 144 -38.65 -0.47 0.60
CA ASP A 144 -38.48 -0.42 -0.86
C ASP A 144 -37.93 0.93 -1.34
N LYS A 145 -38.46 2.05 -0.82
CA LYS A 145 -37.95 3.40 -1.15
C LYS A 145 -36.48 3.56 -0.74
N SER A 146 -36.12 3.18 0.48
CA SER A 146 -34.74 3.29 0.98
C SER A 146 -33.78 2.39 0.19
N LEU A 147 -34.18 1.17 -0.14
CA LEU A 147 -33.33 0.25 -0.93
C LEU A 147 -33.15 0.71 -2.38
N ASN A 148 -34.19 1.31 -3.00
CA ASN A 148 -34.04 1.92 -4.32
C ASN A 148 -33.03 3.08 -4.31
N GLU A 149 -33.01 3.88 -3.22
CA GLU A 149 -31.98 4.91 -3.04
C GLU A 149 -30.58 4.31 -2.81
N ALA A 150 -30.47 3.28 -1.97
CA ALA A 150 -29.22 2.57 -1.71
C ALA A 150 -28.63 1.95 -3.00
N GLU A 151 -29.47 1.33 -3.85
CA GLU A 151 -29.05 0.82 -5.15
C GLU A 151 -28.53 1.91 -6.09
N ARG A 152 -29.20 3.07 -6.11
CA ARG A 152 -28.74 4.21 -6.91
C ARG A 152 -27.37 4.68 -6.43
N LEU A 153 -27.15 4.74 -5.13
CA LEU A 153 -25.86 5.12 -4.55
C LEU A 153 -24.78 4.07 -4.82
N PHE A 154 -25.12 2.78 -4.72
CA PHE A 154 -24.24 1.67 -5.06
C PHE A 154 -23.73 1.78 -6.51
N LYS A 155 -24.63 1.99 -7.47
CA LYS A 155 -24.29 2.18 -8.89
C LYS A 155 -23.38 3.39 -9.14
N ASN A 156 -23.42 4.40 -8.25
CA ASN A 156 -22.58 5.60 -8.32
C ASN A 156 -21.30 5.50 -7.47
N ASN A 157 -20.87 4.28 -7.10
CA ASN A 157 -19.70 4.02 -6.26
C ASN A 157 -19.74 4.72 -4.87
N ARG A 158 -20.94 5.00 -4.35
CA ARG A 158 -21.15 5.63 -3.03
C ARG A 158 -21.48 4.57 -1.97
N TYR A 159 -20.62 3.58 -1.82
CA TYR A 159 -20.84 2.39 -0.99
C TYR A 159 -21.16 2.70 0.48
N LYS A 160 -20.38 3.57 1.13
CA LYS A 160 -20.62 3.96 2.53
C LYS A 160 -22.01 4.54 2.76
N ARG A 161 -22.48 5.41 1.85
CA ARG A 161 -23.84 5.97 1.93
C ARG A 161 -24.91 4.94 1.59
N ALA A 162 -24.65 4.03 0.65
CA ALA A 162 -25.57 2.94 0.35
C ALA A 162 -25.75 2.02 1.57
N ILE A 163 -24.66 1.71 2.28
CA ILE A 163 -24.66 0.94 3.53
C ILE A 163 -25.52 1.64 4.58
N GLU A 164 -25.24 2.91 4.89
CA GLU A 164 -26.00 3.66 5.91
C GLU A 164 -27.52 3.61 5.68
N ILE A 165 -27.96 3.82 4.44
CA ILE A 165 -29.39 3.80 4.08
C ILE A 165 -29.97 2.39 4.18
N ALA A 166 -29.23 1.38 3.71
CA ALA A 166 -29.68 -0.02 3.77
C ALA A 166 -29.74 -0.54 5.21
N GLU A 167 -28.76 -0.19 6.04
CA GLU A 167 -28.74 -0.52 7.47
C GLU A 167 -29.92 0.10 8.19
N GLN A 168 -30.17 1.40 7.99
CA GLN A 168 -31.29 2.09 8.63
C GLN A 168 -32.63 1.48 8.23
N ALA A 169 -32.78 1.09 6.96
CA ALA A 169 -33.99 0.42 6.47
C ALA A 169 -34.17 -0.96 7.10
N LEU A 170 -33.10 -1.76 7.17
CA LEU A 170 -33.14 -3.11 7.73
C LEU A 170 -33.34 -3.12 9.24
N GLU A 171 -32.67 -2.23 9.97
CA GLU A 171 -32.78 -2.11 11.43
C GLU A 171 -34.20 -1.70 11.85
N SER A 172 -34.94 -1.01 10.99
CA SER A 172 -36.35 -0.65 11.23
C SER A 172 -37.32 -1.83 11.13
N VAL A 173 -36.92 -2.91 10.45
CA VAL A 173 -37.72 -4.14 10.28
C VAL A 173 -37.23 -5.24 11.22
N GLU A 174 -35.92 -5.46 11.25
CA GLU A 174 -35.27 -6.54 11.97
C GLU A 174 -34.00 -6.01 12.67
N PRO A 175 -34.12 -5.54 13.93
CA PRO A 175 -32.99 -5.00 14.66
C PRO A 175 -31.88 -6.03 14.87
N GLY A 176 -30.62 -5.64 14.63
CA GLY A 176 -29.43 -6.46 14.86
C GLY A 176 -28.99 -7.33 13.68
N VAL A 177 -29.77 -7.38 12.59
CA VAL A 177 -29.43 -8.17 11.40
C VAL A 177 -28.21 -7.65 10.65
N THR A 178 -28.01 -6.33 10.69
CA THR A 178 -26.89 -5.62 10.07
C THR A 178 -25.54 -6.14 10.57
N LYS A 179 -25.41 -6.32 11.89
CA LYS A 179 -24.21 -6.88 12.54
C LYS A 179 -23.90 -8.31 12.11
N HIS A 180 -24.93 -9.15 11.92
CA HIS A 180 -24.71 -10.52 11.45
C HIS A 180 -24.16 -10.53 10.02
N ILE A 181 -24.70 -9.66 9.15
CA ILE A 181 -24.22 -9.53 7.77
C ILE A 181 -22.80 -8.96 7.74
N GLU A 182 -22.49 -7.99 8.58
CA GLU A 182 -21.15 -7.43 8.73
C GLU A 182 -20.13 -8.52 9.13
N GLU A 183 -20.44 -9.32 10.15
CA GLU A 183 -19.60 -10.42 10.58
C GLU A 183 -19.39 -11.49 9.49
N GLU A 184 -20.40 -11.77 8.68
CA GLU A 184 -20.28 -12.71 7.55
C GLU A 184 -19.32 -12.19 6.48
N VAL A 185 -19.35 -10.88 6.21
CA VAL A 185 -18.47 -10.24 5.22
C VAL A 185 -17.03 -10.16 5.73
N ILE A 186 -16.81 -9.90 7.02
CA ILE A 186 -15.46 -9.85 7.61
C ILE A 186 -14.81 -11.24 7.68
N LYS A 187 -15.61 -12.31 7.80
CA LYS A 187 -15.12 -13.70 7.88
C LYS A 187 -14.79 -14.32 6.50
N GLN A 188 -15.20 -13.68 5.40
CA GLN A 188 -14.90 -14.10 4.02
C GLN A 188 -13.57 -13.49 3.53
#